data_AF-A0A8X6V6N6-F1
#
_entry.id   AF-A0A8X6V6N6-F1
#
_cell.length_a   1.000
_cell.length_b   1.000
_cell.length_c   1.000
_cell.angle_alpha   90.00
_cell.angle_beta   90.00
_cell.angle_gamma   90.00
#
_symmetry.space_group_name_H-M   'P 1'
#
loop_
_entity.id
_entity.type
_entity.pdbx_description
1 polymer ?
#
loop_
_entity_poly.entity_id
_entity_poly.type
_entity_poly.pdbx_seq_one_letter_code
_entity_poly.pdbx_strand_id
1 'polypeptide(L)'
;MKEVAEESMKMAAVEEYSSSPDNLLTVSGDGTWKTRGHSSLIEKNYSGSAGKMEVDGMLRIFNRSEKLHNLKYSNYIGDGDTKTFNALSENKPYGDDYLIQKIECVGHVQKRMGTRLRKLILVYSKKKLSHGKTIGVKGRLTDSLIDKLAHYYGNAIRCNSTSVKEMRKAIWAV
;
A
#
# COMPACT_ATOMS: atom_id res chain seq x y z
N MET A 1 18.41 10.13 -37.48
CA MET A 1 17.86 8.86 -36.93
C MET A 1 17.37 8.99 -35.49
N LYS A 2 18.12 9.61 -34.55
CA LYS A 2 17.61 9.84 -33.18
C LYS A 2 16.38 10.77 -33.13
N GLU A 3 16.41 11.86 -33.90
CA GLU A 3 15.31 12.83 -34.00
C GLU A 3 14.01 12.21 -34.52
N VAL A 4 14.09 11.46 -35.62
CA VAL A 4 12.93 10.76 -36.24
C VAL A 4 12.31 9.75 -35.28
N ALA A 5 13.15 9.04 -34.50
CA ALA A 5 12.66 8.11 -33.48
C ALA A 5 11.95 8.86 -32.33
N GLU A 6 12.48 9.99 -31.87
CA GLU A 6 11.83 10.81 -30.85
C GLU A 6 10.51 11.43 -31.33
N GLU A 7 10.45 11.89 -32.58
CA GLU A 7 9.22 12.45 -33.18
C GLU A 7 8.15 11.39 -33.39
N SER A 8 8.53 10.20 -33.88
CA SER A 8 7.62 9.07 -34.07
C SER A 8 7.03 8.60 -32.75
N MET A 9 7.84 8.55 -31.69
CA MET A 9 7.38 8.19 -30.34
C MET A 9 6.43 9.26 -29.75
N LYS A 10 6.68 10.55 -30.01
CA LYS A 10 5.78 11.64 -29.61
C LYS A 10 4.44 11.57 -30.34
N MET A 11 4.44 11.30 -31.65
CA MET A 11 3.22 11.16 -32.44
C MET A 11 2.37 9.97 -31.97
N ALA A 12 3.00 8.82 -31.69
CA ALA A 12 2.30 7.64 -31.19
C ALA A 12 1.62 7.91 -29.83
N ALA A 13 2.27 8.67 -28.94
CA ALA A 13 1.69 9.06 -27.66
C ALA A 13 0.47 9.98 -27.81
N VAL A 14 0.49 10.91 -28.77
CA VAL A 14 -0.63 11.83 -29.06
C VAL A 14 -1.82 11.08 -29.67
N GLU A 15 -1.57 10.09 -30.51
CA GLU A 15 -2.61 9.25 -31.11
C GLU A 15 -3.29 8.37 -30.05
N GLU A 16 -2.52 7.79 -29.12
CA GLU A 16 -3.05 7.05 -27.97
C GLU A 16 -3.92 7.95 -27.07
N TYR A 17 -3.45 9.17 -26.75
CA TYR A 17 -4.22 10.17 -25.98
C TYR A 17 -5.55 10.50 -26.65
N SER A 18 -5.54 10.68 -27.98
CA SER A 18 -6.74 11.03 -28.75
C SER A 18 -7.72 9.85 -28.90
N SER A 19 -7.23 8.61 -28.80
CA SER A 19 -8.05 7.39 -28.86
C SER A 19 -8.58 6.94 -27.51
N SER A 20 -7.96 7.37 -26.40
CA SER A 20 -8.40 7.07 -25.04
C SER A 20 -9.55 8.00 -24.66
N PRO A 21 -10.82 7.52 -24.59
CA PRO A 21 -11.99 8.41 -24.51
C PRO A 21 -12.12 9.16 -23.19
N ASP A 22 -11.26 8.87 -22.21
CA ASP A 22 -11.29 9.42 -20.87
C ASP A 22 -9.87 9.59 -20.36
N ASN A 23 -9.63 10.59 -19.51
CA ASN A 23 -8.39 10.87 -18.76
C ASN A 23 -7.96 9.71 -17.82
N LEU A 24 -8.14 8.45 -18.19
CA LEU A 24 -7.93 7.24 -17.40
C LEU A 24 -6.52 7.25 -16.80
N LEU A 25 -6.43 7.14 -15.47
CA LEU A 25 -5.16 6.89 -14.78
C LEU A 25 -4.61 5.53 -15.26
N THR A 26 -3.72 5.56 -16.24
CA THR A 26 -2.87 4.42 -16.61
C THR A 26 -1.76 4.31 -15.57
N VAL A 27 -1.85 3.29 -14.72
CA VAL A 27 -0.72 2.81 -13.93
C VAL A 27 -0.09 1.69 -14.75
N SER A 28 1.13 1.88 -15.26
CA SER A 28 1.85 0.80 -15.94
C SER A 28 2.17 -0.29 -14.92
N GLY A 29 1.41 -1.39 -14.96
CA GLY A 29 1.54 -2.55 -14.08
C GLY A 29 2.58 -3.57 -14.56
N ASP A 30 3.24 -3.30 -15.68
CA ASP A 30 4.22 -4.15 -16.36
C ASP A 30 5.63 -4.10 -15.74
N GLY A 31 5.85 -3.23 -14.75
CA GLY A 31 7.11 -3.18 -13.99
C GLY A 31 8.27 -2.48 -14.71
N THR A 32 8.01 -1.82 -15.84
CA THR A 32 9.00 -1.05 -16.63
C THR A 32 9.58 0.15 -15.88
N TRP A 33 8.95 0.62 -14.79
CA TRP A 33 9.51 1.63 -13.87
C TRP A 33 10.81 1.21 -13.18
N LYS A 34 11.16 -0.08 -13.19
CA LYS A 34 12.37 -0.63 -12.55
C LYS A 34 13.64 -0.48 -13.39
N THR A 35 13.53 -0.13 -14.67
CA THR A 35 14.67 -0.04 -15.58
C THR A 35 15.25 1.39 -15.57
N ARG A 36 16.53 1.55 -15.23
CA ARG A 36 17.22 2.84 -15.30
C ARG A 36 17.19 3.36 -16.74
N GLY A 37 16.57 4.51 -16.97
CA GLY A 37 16.47 5.15 -18.29
C GLY A 37 15.06 5.18 -18.89
N HIS A 38 14.07 4.50 -18.29
CA HIS A 38 12.67 4.78 -18.60
C HIS A 38 12.23 6.06 -17.88
N SER A 39 12.46 7.22 -18.51
CA SER A 39 11.57 8.35 -18.29
C SER A 39 10.23 7.97 -18.91
N SER A 40 9.18 7.85 -18.11
CA SER A 40 7.81 7.81 -18.61
C SER A 40 7.61 9.05 -19.49
N LEU A 41 7.72 8.89 -20.81
CA LEU A 41 7.42 9.93 -21.80
C LEU A 41 5.91 10.19 -21.90
N ILE A 42 5.17 9.89 -20.84
CA ILE A 42 3.72 9.87 -20.83
C ILE A 42 3.26 10.78 -19.70
N GLU A 43 2.69 11.88 -20.17
CA GLU A 43 1.89 12.93 -19.56
C GLU A 43 1.60 12.83 -18.06
N LYS A 44 1.88 13.95 -17.38
CA LYS A 44 1.45 14.20 -16.00
C LYS A 44 -0.08 14.24 -15.95
N ASN A 45 -0.69 13.13 -15.58
CA ASN A 45 -2.14 12.96 -15.43
C ASN A 45 -2.72 13.51 -14.11
N TYR A 46 -1.88 14.04 -13.22
CA TYR A 46 -2.29 14.61 -11.94
C TYR A 46 -1.43 15.80 -11.54
N SER A 47 -2.08 16.88 -11.08
CA SER A 47 -1.44 18.06 -10.51
C SER A 47 -1.80 18.18 -9.02
N GLY A 48 -0.83 17.99 -8.14
CA GLY A 48 -1.03 18.07 -6.69
C GLY A 48 0.09 17.41 -5.90
N SER A 49 -0.08 17.31 -4.59
CA SER A 49 0.85 16.57 -3.72
C SER A 49 0.64 15.06 -3.89
N ALA A 50 1.70 14.29 -3.63
CA ALA A 50 1.64 12.83 -3.70
C ALA A 50 0.53 12.25 -2.81
N GLY A 51 0.37 12.77 -1.59
CA GLY A 51 -0.70 12.31 -0.68
C GLY A 51 -2.12 12.69 -1.13
N LYS A 52 -2.28 13.77 -1.91
CA LYS A 52 -3.60 14.13 -2.47
C LYS A 52 -3.93 13.28 -3.70
N MET A 53 -2.92 12.88 -4.47
CA MET A 53 -3.06 11.98 -5.61
C MET A 53 -3.71 10.65 -5.23
N GLU A 54 -3.33 10.07 -4.09
CA GLU A 54 -3.91 8.82 -3.59
C GLU A 54 -5.40 8.97 -3.26
N VAL A 55 -5.76 10.09 -2.62
CA VAL A 55 -7.15 10.41 -2.27
C VAL A 55 -8.00 10.59 -3.53
N ASP A 56 -7.56 11.48 -4.43
CA ASP A 56 -8.28 11.80 -5.66
C ASP A 56 -8.38 10.57 -6.58
N GLY A 57 -7.33 9.74 -6.63
CA GLY A 57 -7.31 8.48 -7.35
C GLY A 57 -8.36 7.48 -6.84
N MET A 58 -8.46 7.29 -5.51
CA MET A 58 -9.48 6.40 -4.95
C MET A 58 -10.90 6.92 -5.15
N LEU A 59 -11.15 8.20 -4.88
CA LEU A 59 -12.46 8.81 -5.15
C LEU A 59 -12.89 8.57 -6.60
N ARG A 60 -11.97 8.76 -7.54
CA ARG A 60 -12.25 8.54 -8.95
C ARG A 60 -12.57 7.09 -9.29
N ILE A 61 -11.83 6.13 -8.73
CA ILE A 61 -12.07 4.69 -8.94
C ILE A 61 -13.44 4.28 -8.39
N PHE A 62 -13.79 4.73 -7.18
CA PHE A 62 -15.07 4.40 -6.56
C PHE A 62 -16.25 5.02 -7.32
N ASN A 63 -16.20 6.32 -7.63
CA ASN A 63 -17.31 7.01 -8.31
C ASN A 63 -17.63 6.43 -9.70
N ARG A 64 -16.62 6.00 -10.46
CA ARG A 64 -16.84 5.48 -11.82
C ARG A 64 -17.22 4.01 -11.87
N SER A 65 -16.99 3.26 -10.79
CA SER A 65 -17.12 1.80 -10.77
C SER A 65 -18.54 1.31 -11.11
N GLU A 66 -19.57 1.96 -10.58
CA GLU A 66 -20.96 1.59 -10.88
C GLU A 66 -21.31 1.93 -12.33
N LYS A 67 -20.96 3.13 -12.81
CA LYS A 67 -21.29 3.55 -14.18
C LYS A 67 -20.57 2.75 -15.26
N LEU A 68 -19.28 2.45 -15.06
CA LEU A 68 -18.45 1.78 -16.08
C LEU A 68 -18.49 0.26 -15.99
N HIS A 69 -18.66 -0.29 -14.79
CA HIS A 69 -18.51 -1.72 -14.55
C HIS A 69 -19.68 -2.35 -13.80
N ASN A 70 -20.73 -1.56 -13.49
CA ASN A 70 -21.89 -2.01 -12.71
C ASN A 70 -21.49 -2.71 -11.39
N LEU A 71 -20.45 -2.17 -10.74
CA LEU A 71 -19.85 -2.75 -9.53
C LEU A 71 -19.78 -1.73 -8.39
N LYS A 72 -20.04 -2.19 -7.17
CA LYS A 72 -19.89 -1.41 -5.93
C LYS A 72 -18.83 -2.03 -5.03
N TYR A 73 -17.93 -1.20 -4.52
CA TYR A 73 -16.94 -1.60 -3.53
C TYR A 73 -17.49 -1.46 -2.11
N SER A 74 -17.59 -2.57 -1.38
CA SER A 74 -18.02 -2.58 0.02
C SER A 74 -16.90 -2.25 1.00
N ASN A 75 -15.66 -2.59 0.66
CA ASN A 75 -14.54 -2.57 1.61
C ASN A 75 -13.38 -1.74 1.06
N TYR A 76 -12.79 -0.91 1.93
CA TYR A 76 -11.55 -0.19 1.68
C TYR A 76 -10.43 -0.77 2.55
N ILE A 77 -9.33 -1.17 1.91
CA ILE A 77 -8.14 -1.68 2.59
C ILE A 77 -7.01 -0.66 2.40
N GLY A 78 -6.54 -0.08 3.49
CA GLY A 78 -5.50 0.96 3.48
C GLY A 78 -4.39 0.71 4.51
N ASP A 79 -3.23 1.31 4.28
CA ASP A 79 -2.04 1.25 5.15
C ASP A 79 -2.06 2.47 6.09
N GLY A 80 -2.89 2.43 7.14
CA GLY A 80 -3.05 3.59 8.04
C GLY A 80 -3.67 4.83 7.36
N ASP A 81 -4.15 4.70 6.13
CA ASP A 81 -4.74 5.76 5.33
C ASP A 81 -6.04 6.25 5.97
N THR A 82 -5.91 7.39 6.64
CA THR A 82 -7.03 8.04 7.33
C THR A 82 -7.68 9.07 6.41
N LYS A 83 -6.89 9.80 5.63
CA LYS A 83 -7.39 10.86 4.72
C LYS A 83 -8.23 10.28 3.58
N THR A 84 -7.74 9.23 2.93
CA THR A 84 -8.42 8.59 1.79
C THR A 84 -9.76 7.98 2.19
N PHE A 85 -9.80 7.28 3.34
CA PHE A 85 -11.05 6.72 3.85
C PHE A 85 -12.06 7.80 4.23
N ASN A 86 -11.63 8.86 4.92
CA ASN A 86 -12.51 9.96 5.29
C ASN A 86 -13.12 10.60 4.03
N ALA A 87 -12.30 10.88 3.03
CA ALA A 87 -12.77 11.43 1.77
C ALA A 87 -13.79 10.51 1.08
N LEU A 88 -13.56 9.19 1.05
CA LEU A 88 -14.53 8.22 0.51
C LEU A 88 -15.84 8.21 1.31
N SER A 89 -15.76 8.27 2.64
CA SER A 89 -16.93 8.28 3.51
C SER A 89 -17.76 9.56 3.39
N GLU A 90 -17.10 10.69 3.14
CA GLU A 90 -17.77 11.99 2.89
C GLU A 90 -18.37 12.05 1.48
N ASN A 91 -17.67 11.49 0.49
CA ASN A 91 -18.09 11.52 -0.91
C ASN A 91 -19.28 10.59 -1.21
N LYS A 92 -19.47 9.52 -0.43
CA LYS A 92 -20.60 8.58 -0.54
C LYS A 92 -20.88 8.17 -2.00
N PRO A 93 -19.92 7.51 -2.67
CA PRO A 93 -19.95 7.27 -4.12
C PRO A 93 -21.14 6.43 -4.59
N TYR A 94 -21.84 5.74 -3.68
CA TYR A 94 -22.98 4.87 -3.96
C TYR A 94 -24.28 5.30 -3.26
N GLY A 95 -24.33 6.52 -2.72
CA GLY A 95 -25.46 7.05 -1.96
C GLY A 95 -25.37 6.84 -0.44
N ASP A 96 -26.32 7.42 0.28
CA ASP A 96 -26.38 7.40 1.75
C ASP A 96 -26.63 6.00 2.34
N ASP A 97 -27.30 5.13 1.57
CA ASP A 97 -27.69 3.79 2.01
C ASP A 97 -26.55 2.76 1.92
N TYR A 98 -25.42 3.13 1.29
CA TYR A 98 -24.31 2.21 1.04
C TYR A 98 -23.00 2.73 1.63
N LEU A 99 -22.67 2.21 2.82
CA LEU A 99 -21.46 2.59 3.56
C LEU A 99 -20.27 1.70 3.20
N ILE A 100 -19.13 2.34 2.90
CA ILE A 100 -17.86 1.65 2.67
C ILE A 100 -17.22 1.34 4.03
N GLN A 101 -16.87 0.08 4.25
CA GLN A 101 -16.21 -0.36 5.48
C GLN A 101 -14.69 -0.28 5.35
N LYS A 102 -14.02 0.34 6.32
CA LYS A 102 -12.56 0.29 6.44
C LYS A 102 -12.13 -1.05 7.05
N ILE A 103 -11.18 -1.71 6.40
CA ILE A 103 -10.53 -2.92 6.89
C ILE A 103 -9.03 -2.67 7.02
N GLU A 104 -8.45 -3.11 8.13
CA GLU A 104 -7.02 -2.97 8.40
C GLU A 104 -6.19 -4.02 7.64
N CYS A 105 -5.06 -3.59 7.07
CA CYS A 105 -4.16 -4.48 6.36
C CYS A 105 -3.27 -5.27 7.34
N VAL A 106 -3.41 -6.60 7.36
CA VAL A 106 -2.54 -7.48 8.18
C VAL A 106 -1.06 -7.29 7.81
N GLY A 107 -0.75 -7.12 6.52
CA GLY A 107 0.62 -6.87 6.07
C GLY A 107 1.22 -5.59 6.68
N HIS A 108 0.39 -4.56 6.84
CA HIS A 108 0.81 -3.34 7.51
C HIS A 108 1.07 -3.56 9.01
N VAL A 109 0.24 -4.36 9.67
CA VAL A 109 0.45 -4.74 11.08
C VAL A 109 1.78 -5.49 11.25
N GLN A 110 2.11 -6.43 10.35
CA GLN A 110 3.39 -7.14 10.35
C GLN A 110 4.57 -6.17 10.21
N LYS A 111 4.49 -5.21 9.28
CA LYS A 111 5.51 -4.16 9.10
C LYS A 111 5.67 -3.32 10.37
N ARG A 112 4.58 -2.87 11.00
CA ARG A 112 4.64 -2.10 12.27
C ARG A 112 5.37 -2.88 13.37
N MET A 113 5.07 -4.16 13.54
CA MET A 113 5.74 -5.01 14.52
C MET A 113 7.25 -5.07 14.25
N GLY A 114 7.64 -5.37 13.01
CA GLY A 114 9.05 -5.44 12.62
C GLY A 114 9.79 -4.13 12.87
N THR A 115 9.22 -2.99 12.48
CA THR A 115 9.81 -1.67 12.70
C THR A 115 9.98 -1.35 14.19
N ARG A 116 8.99 -1.68 15.03
CA ARG A 116 9.07 -1.46 16.48
C ARG A 116 10.18 -2.31 17.13
N LEU A 117 10.29 -3.58 16.75
CA LEU A 117 11.35 -4.47 17.25
C LEU A 117 12.75 -3.99 16.83
N ARG A 118 12.92 -3.55 15.59
CA ARG A 118 14.18 -2.96 15.12
C ARG A 118 14.51 -1.67 15.87
N LYS A 119 13.52 -0.81 16.11
CA LYS A 119 13.71 0.41 16.93
C LYS A 119 14.14 0.06 18.36
N LEU A 120 13.59 -1.00 18.96
CA LEU A 120 14.02 -1.49 20.26
C LEU A 120 15.48 -1.94 20.25
N ILE A 121 15.93 -2.68 19.23
CA ILE A 121 17.34 -3.05 19.09
C ILE A 121 18.22 -1.79 19.09
N LEU A 122 17.85 -0.76 18.32
CA LEU A 122 18.62 0.48 18.24
C LEU A 122 18.70 1.20 19.59
N VAL A 123 17.56 1.32 20.30
CA VAL A 123 17.49 1.99 21.62
C VAL A 123 18.34 1.25 22.67
N TYR A 124 18.32 -0.08 22.65
CA TYR A 124 19.05 -0.91 23.62
C TYR A 124 20.43 -1.37 23.14
N SER A 125 20.87 -0.94 21.95
CA SER A 125 22.18 -1.30 21.39
C SER A 125 23.36 -0.93 22.28
N LYS A 126 23.23 0.16 23.06
CA LYS A 126 24.26 0.65 23.99
C LYS A 126 24.18 0.03 25.38
N LYS A 127 23.06 -0.62 25.72
CA LYS A 127 22.85 -1.23 27.05
C LYS A 127 23.21 -2.70 26.99
N LYS A 128 24.20 -3.09 27.79
CA LYS A 128 24.50 -4.50 28.03
C LYS A 128 23.47 -5.05 29.01
N LEU A 129 22.91 -6.22 28.69
CA LEU A 129 22.09 -6.97 29.66
C LEU A 129 23.01 -7.53 30.76
N SER A 130 22.41 -8.14 31.80
CA SER A 130 23.11 -8.81 32.91
C SER A 130 24.27 -9.71 32.47
N HIS A 131 24.15 -10.37 31.31
CA HIS A 131 25.16 -11.26 30.74
C HIS A 131 26.18 -10.57 29.80
N GLY A 132 26.34 -9.25 29.87
CA GLY A 132 27.37 -8.48 29.14
C GLY A 132 27.15 -8.31 27.63
N LYS A 133 26.11 -8.93 27.05
CA LYS A 133 25.76 -8.86 25.62
C LYS A 133 24.58 -7.92 25.36
N THR A 134 24.55 -7.29 24.19
CA THR A 134 23.45 -6.43 23.73
C THR A 134 22.27 -7.28 23.21
N ILE A 135 21.14 -6.65 22.90
CA ILE A 135 19.92 -7.37 22.48
C ILE A 135 19.99 -7.91 21.03
N GLY A 136 20.74 -7.23 20.15
CA GLY A 136 20.79 -7.48 18.72
C GLY A 136 21.90 -8.41 18.24
N VAL A 137 22.55 -9.18 19.14
CA VAL A 137 23.63 -10.11 18.75
C VAL A 137 23.10 -11.43 18.18
N LYS A 138 23.96 -12.14 17.45
CA LYS A 138 23.68 -13.48 16.92
C LYS A 138 23.16 -14.41 18.04
N GLY A 139 22.06 -15.12 17.75
CA GLY A 139 21.37 -15.99 18.72
C GLY A 139 20.39 -15.26 19.64
N ARG A 140 20.12 -13.97 19.40
CA ARG A 140 19.08 -13.18 20.09
C ARG A 140 18.14 -12.54 19.08
N LEU A 141 17.75 -11.28 19.28
CA LEU A 141 16.84 -10.56 18.41
C LEU A 141 17.60 -10.07 17.17
N THR A 142 17.77 -10.96 16.18
CA THR A 142 18.33 -10.63 14.86
C THR A 142 17.23 -10.17 13.91
N ASP A 143 17.60 -9.46 12.83
CA ASP A 143 16.63 -9.06 11.79
C ASP A 143 15.88 -10.27 11.21
N SER A 144 16.58 -11.38 10.97
CA SER A 144 15.96 -12.63 10.50
C SER A 144 14.96 -13.23 11.49
N LEU A 145 15.18 -13.09 12.80
CA LEU A 145 14.23 -13.52 13.82
C LEU A 145 13.03 -12.56 13.85
N ILE A 146 13.27 -11.25 13.74
CA ILE A 146 12.20 -10.24 13.67
C ILE A 146 11.28 -10.50 12.48
N ASP A 147 11.83 -10.84 11.31
CA ASP A 147 11.03 -11.15 10.13
C ASP A 147 10.17 -12.39 10.33
N LYS A 148 10.72 -13.44 10.97
CA LYS A 148 9.94 -14.63 11.35
C LYS A 148 8.83 -14.30 12.35
N LEU A 149 9.14 -13.53 13.39
CA LEU A 149 8.14 -13.10 14.39
C LEU A 149 7.02 -12.28 13.76
N ALA A 150 7.35 -11.31 12.90
CA ALA A 150 6.35 -10.54 12.16
C ALA A 150 5.52 -11.43 11.23
N HIS A 151 6.14 -12.44 10.61
CA HIS A 151 5.43 -13.42 9.79
C HIS A 151 4.44 -14.24 10.62
N TYR A 152 4.88 -14.87 11.70
CA TYR A 152 4.05 -15.68 12.60
C TYR A 152 2.90 -14.86 13.21
N TYR A 153 3.18 -13.63 13.63
CA TYR A 153 2.17 -12.72 14.16
C TYR A 153 1.05 -12.44 13.14
N GLY A 154 1.42 -12.16 11.89
CA GLY A 154 0.43 -11.97 10.83
C GLY A 154 -0.34 -13.25 10.49
N ASN A 155 0.32 -14.42 10.52
CA ASN A 155 -0.37 -15.70 10.30
C ASN A 155 -1.36 -16.01 11.41
N ALA A 156 -1.02 -15.75 12.68
CA ALA A 156 -1.93 -15.89 13.81
C ALA A 156 -3.20 -15.04 13.62
N ILE A 157 -3.08 -13.82 13.09
CA ILE A 157 -4.23 -12.96 12.77
C ILE A 157 -5.05 -13.55 11.62
N ARG A 158 -4.41 -13.95 10.51
CA ARG A 158 -5.11 -14.49 9.33
C ARG A 158 -5.87 -15.77 9.63
N CYS A 159 -5.28 -16.68 10.41
CA CYS A 159 -5.87 -17.96 10.77
C CYS A 159 -7.03 -17.84 11.78
N ASN A 160 -7.19 -16.69 12.44
CA ASN A 160 -8.18 -16.49 13.50
C ASN A 160 -9.02 -15.22 13.28
N SER A 161 -9.29 -14.84 12.03
CA SER A 161 -9.99 -13.60 11.67
C SER A 161 -11.42 -13.52 12.20
N THR A 162 -12.05 -14.65 12.53
CA THR A 162 -13.45 -14.75 12.95
C THR A 162 -13.66 -14.67 14.46
N SER A 163 -12.61 -14.80 15.28
CA SER A 163 -12.72 -14.81 16.73
C SER A 163 -11.58 -14.04 17.40
N VAL A 164 -11.93 -12.93 18.07
CA VAL A 164 -10.98 -12.11 18.83
C VAL A 164 -10.32 -12.93 19.94
N LYS A 165 -11.06 -13.84 20.58
CA LYS A 165 -10.54 -14.68 21.66
C LYS A 165 -9.47 -15.65 21.14
N GLU A 166 -9.75 -16.35 20.05
CA GLU A 166 -8.80 -17.30 19.45
C GLU A 166 -7.62 -16.56 18.81
N MET A 167 -7.86 -15.40 18.18
CA MET A 167 -6.79 -14.55 17.65
C MET A 167 -5.84 -14.12 18.75
N ARG A 168 -6.37 -13.65 19.89
CA ARG A 168 -5.53 -13.28 21.04
C ARG A 168 -4.73 -14.49 21.53
N LYS A 169 -5.39 -15.64 21.69
CA LYS A 169 -4.71 -16.88 22.13
C LYS A 169 -3.59 -17.29 21.18
N ALA A 170 -3.83 -17.25 19.86
CA ALA A 170 -2.85 -17.59 18.84
C ALA A 170 -1.67 -16.60 18.82
N ILE A 171 -1.94 -15.29 18.95
CA ILE A 171 -0.90 -14.26 19.04
C ILE A 171 0.00 -14.48 20.24
N TRP A 172 -0.56 -14.84 21.40
CA TRP A 172 0.20 -15.10 22.62
C TRP A 172 1.05 -16.39 22.57
N ALA A 173 0.79 -17.27 21.60
CA ALA A 173 1.57 -18.49 21.40
C ALA A 173 2.78 -18.30 20.46
N VAL A 174 2.93 -17.11 19.85
CA VAL A 174 4.07 -16.71 19.00
C VAL A 174 5.23 -16.21 19.87
#